data_AF-A0AAE4BT29-F1
#
_entry.id   AF-A0AAE4BT29-F1
#
_cell.length_a   1.000
_cell.length_b   1.000
_cell.length_c   1.000
_cell.angle_alpha   90.00
_cell.angle_beta   90.00
_cell.angle_gamma   90.00
#
_symmetry.space_group_name_H-M   'P 1'
#
loop_
_entity.id
_entity.type
_entity.pdbx_description
1 polymer ?
#
loop_
_entity_poly.entity_id
_entity_poly.type
_entity_poly.pdbx_seq_one_letter_code
_entity_poly.pdbx_strand_id
1 'polypeptide(L)'
;MASIKDLKKVSKHLTNDIIIEAMFYYEFSTTEEKRKSAEEIMREAASLQRTVVSQINHFRKQKTEKAKPYFDKTFKLLVDSSDKLIERLYQDN
;
A
#
# COMPACT_ATOMS: atom_id res chain seq x y z
N MET A 1 2.45 -4.16 21.58
CA MET A 1 3.53 -4.37 20.59
C MET A 1 2.88 -4.97 19.35
N ALA A 2 2.85 -4.25 18.23
CA ALA A 2 2.15 -4.70 17.01
C ALA A 2 2.80 -5.97 16.45
N SER A 3 2.01 -6.96 16.01
CA SER A 3 2.52 -8.21 15.47
C SER A 3 2.68 -8.18 13.94
N ILE A 4 3.49 -9.08 13.40
CA ILE A 4 3.62 -9.29 11.94
C ILE A 4 2.29 -9.72 11.30
N LYS A 5 1.42 -10.41 12.05
CA LYS A 5 0.06 -10.73 11.59
C LYS A 5 -0.77 -9.46 11.43
N ASP A 6 -0.60 -8.50 12.34
CA ASP A 6 -1.29 -7.21 12.29
C ASP A 6 -0.75 -6.37 11.13
N LEU A 7 0.57 -6.35 10.91
CA LEU A 7 1.16 -5.67 9.75
C LEU A 7 0.59 -6.18 8.42
N LYS A 8 0.38 -7.50 8.30
CA LYS A 8 -0.24 -8.09 7.10
C LYS A 8 -1.70 -7.66 6.91
N LYS A 9 -2.44 -7.47 8.00
CA LYS A 9 -3.82 -6.99 7.93
C LYS A 9 -3.85 -5.52 7.59
N VAL A 10 -3.07 -4.69 8.29
CA VAL A 10 -2.93 -3.26 8.05
C VAL A 10 -2.52 -2.99 6.61
N SER A 11 -1.50 -3.70 6.10
CA SER A 11 -1.07 -3.54 4.71
C SER A 11 -2.18 -3.85 3.72
N LYS A 12 -3.02 -4.85 4.02
CA LYS A 12 -4.14 -5.20 3.14
C LYS A 12 -5.24 -4.15 3.17
N HIS A 13 -5.66 -3.74 4.36
CA HIS A 13 -6.71 -2.74 4.53
C HIS A 13 -6.30 -1.42 3.90
N LEU A 14 -5.14 -0.88 4.28
CA LEU A 14 -4.67 0.41 3.78
C LEU A 14 -4.57 0.46 2.25
N THR A 15 -3.95 -0.55 1.63
CA THR A 15 -3.86 -0.57 0.16
C THR A 15 -5.22 -0.77 -0.51
N ASN A 16 -6.14 -1.53 0.13
CA ASN A 16 -7.47 -1.72 -0.42
C ASN A 16 -8.29 -0.43 -0.34
N ASP A 17 -8.17 0.33 0.75
CA ASP A 17 -8.86 1.61 0.91
C ASP A 17 -8.38 2.60 -0.15
N ILE A 18 -7.07 2.67 -0.41
CA ILE A 18 -6.50 3.49 -1.51
C ILE A 18 -7.05 3.03 -2.87
N ILE A 19 -7.12 1.72 -3.12
CA ILE A 19 -7.65 1.18 -4.38
C ILE A 19 -9.13 1.54 -4.55
N ILE A 20 -9.96 1.36 -3.52
CA ILE A 20 -11.39 1.66 -3.56
C ILE A 20 -11.60 3.15 -3.81
N GLU A 21 -10.84 4.01 -3.13
CA GLU A 21 -10.92 5.46 -3.34
C GLU A 21 -10.50 5.83 -4.78
N ALA A 22 -9.40 5.25 -5.28
CA ALA A 22 -8.96 5.46 -6.66
C ALA A 22 -9.98 4.94 -7.69
N MET A 23 -10.65 3.81 -7.41
CA MET A 23 -11.75 3.32 -8.24
C MET A 23 -12.90 4.32 -8.31
N PHE A 24 -13.28 4.92 -7.17
CA PHE A 24 -14.30 5.95 -7.13
C PHE A 24 -13.89 7.15 -8.01
N TYR A 25 -12.67 7.66 -7.85
CA TYR A 25 -12.16 8.73 -8.71
C TYR A 25 -12.15 8.36 -10.19
N TYR A 26 -11.76 7.13 -10.54
CA TYR A 26 -11.80 6.64 -11.91
C TYR A 26 -13.21 6.67 -12.51
N GLU A 27 -14.22 6.16 -11.76
CA GLU A 27 -15.60 6.07 -12.24
C GLU A 27 -16.26 7.45 -12.42
N PHE A 28 -15.93 8.42 -11.55
CA PHE A 28 -16.58 9.73 -11.53
C PHE A 28 -15.77 10.85 -12.21
N SER A 29 -14.58 10.56 -12.72
CA SER A 29 -13.74 11.55 -13.40
C SER A 29 -14.23 11.90 -14.81
N THR A 30 -14.29 13.20 -15.08
CA THR A 30 -14.72 13.76 -16.37
C THR A 30 -13.62 13.80 -17.42
N THR A 31 -12.35 13.71 -17.02
CA THR A 31 -11.19 13.75 -17.93
C THR A 31 -10.46 12.42 -18.00
N GLU A 32 -9.88 12.14 -19.16
CA GLU A 32 -9.11 10.91 -19.39
C GLU A 32 -7.81 10.91 -18.59
N GLU A 33 -7.20 12.08 -18.37
CA GLU A 33 -6.00 12.25 -17.56
C GLU A 33 -6.22 11.82 -16.11
N LYS A 34 -7.35 12.23 -15.52
CA LYS A 34 -7.71 11.86 -14.14
C LYS A 34 -7.99 10.36 -14.00
N ARG A 35 -8.68 9.77 -15.00
CA ARG A 35 -8.89 8.32 -15.05
C ARG A 35 -7.57 7.56 -15.13
N LYS A 36 -6.63 8.00 -15.97
CA LYS A 36 -5.30 7.37 -16.05
C LYS A 36 -4.51 7.49 -14.76
N SER A 37 -4.52 8.65 -14.11
CA SER A 37 -3.85 8.81 -12.81
C SER A 37 -4.45 7.88 -11.76
N ALA A 38 -5.78 7.81 -11.66
CA ALA A 38 -6.47 6.87 -10.78
C ALA A 38 -6.13 5.40 -11.08
N GLU A 39 -6.04 5.02 -12.35
CA GLU A 39 -5.63 3.66 -12.76
C GLU A 39 -4.19 3.33 -12.35
N GLU A 40 -3.27 4.28 -12.50
CA GLU A 40 -1.88 4.13 -12.05
C GLU A 40 -1.82 3.97 -10.52
N ILE A 41 -2.55 4.78 -9.76
CA ILE A 41 -2.63 4.68 -8.30
C ILE A 41 -3.16 3.30 -7.87
N MET A 42 -4.21 2.79 -8.52
CA MET A 42 -4.73 1.44 -8.26
C MET A 42 -3.66 0.36 -8.49
N ARG A 43 -2.93 0.44 -9.61
CA ARG A 43 -1.87 -0.52 -9.96
C ARG A 43 -0.71 -0.46 -8.96
N GLU A 44 -0.31 0.73 -8.55
CA GLU A 44 0.77 0.95 -7.58
C GLU A 44 0.38 0.46 -6.18
N ALA A 45 -0.82 0.75 -5.71
CA ALA A 45 -1.34 0.26 -4.43
C ALA A 45 -1.40 -1.28 -4.38
N ALA A 46 -1.88 -1.91 -5.46
CA ALA A 46 -1.88 -3.38 -5.58
C ALA A 46 -0.45 -3.96 -5.58
N SER A 47 0.50 -3.27 -6.23
CA SER A 47 1.92 -3.65 -6.23
C SER A 47 2.55 -3.52 -4.83
N LEU A 48 2.26 -2.44 -4.11
CA LEU A 48 2.69 -2.21 -2.74
C LEU A 48 2.19 -3.31 -1.82
N GLN A 49 0.90 -3.68 -1.92
CA GLN A 49 0.31 -4.76 -1.14
C GLN A 49 1.07 -6.09 -1.35
N ARG A 50 1.31 -6.48 -2.60
CA ARG A 50 2.06 -7.70 -2.94
C ARG A 50 3.48 -7.66 -2.38
N THR A 51 4.15 -6.52 -2.50
CA THR A 51 5.52 -6.32 -2.01
C THR A 51 5.61 -6.47 -0.50
N VAL A 52 4.75 -5.77 0.24
CA VAL A 52 4.71 -5.82 1.71
C VAL A 52 4.34 -7.22 2.20
N VAL A 53 3.32 -7.86 1.60
CA VAL A 53 2.93 -9.23 1.95
C VAL A 53 4.06 -10.23 1.68
N SER A 54 4.80 -10.06 0.58
CA SER A 54 5.96 -10.89 0.24
C SER A 54 7.07 -10.74 1.29
N GLN A 55 7.42 -9.49 1.66
CA GLN A 55 8.41 -9.21 2.71
C GLN A 55 8.00 -9.83 4.05
N ILE A 56 6.74 -9.69 4.44
CA ILE A 56 6.18 -10.32 5.66
C ILE A 56 6.31 -11.85 5.62
N ASN A 57 5.96 -12.47 4.50
CA ASN A 57 6.04 -13.93 4.36
C ASN A 57 7.50 -14.41 4.37
N HIS A 58 8.42 -13.65 3.75
CA HIS A 58 9.85 -13.92 3.77
C HIS A 58 10.40 -13.85 5.20
N PHE A 59 10.01 -12.82 5.96
CA PHE A 59 10.35 -12.68 7.37
C PHE A 59 9.87 -13.89 8.19
N ARG A 60 8.62 -14.31 8.05
CA ARG A 60 8.06 -15.44 8.82
C ARG A 60 8.83 -16.75 8.62
N LYS A 61 9.48 -16.93 7.47
CA LYS A 61 10.33 -18.09 7.18
C LYS A 61 11.72 -17.99 7.83
N GLN A 62 12.21 -16.78 8.10
CA GLN A 62 13.51 -16.56 8.73
C GLN A 62 13.37 -16.47 10.26
N LYS A 63 13.72 -17.54 10.98
CA LYS A 63 13.84 -17.54 12.46
C LYS A 63 15.07 -16.70 12.87
N THR A 64 14.94 -15.38 12.92
CA THR A 64 16.12 -14.52 13.16
C THR A 64 15.86 -13.41 14.17
N GLU A 65 16.89 -13.12 14.96
CA GLU A 65 17.00 -12.01 15.93
C GLU A 65 16.84 -10.63 15.28
N LYS A 66 16.80 -10.55 13.94
CA LYS A 66 16.65 -9.32 13.14
C LYS A 66 15.20 -8.97 12.80
N ALA A 67 14.24 -9.50 13.54
CA ALA A 67 12.81 -9.32 13.31
C ALA A 67 12.33 -7.87 13.35
N LYS A 68 12.80 -7.13 14.37
CA LYS A 68 12.38 -5.75 14.59
C LYS A 68 12.88 -4.79 13.50
N PRO A 69 14.18 -4.74 13.14
CA PRO A 69 14.64 -3.90 12.04
C PRO A 69 13.95 -4.18 10.70
N TYR A 70 13.63 -5.44 10.42
CA TYR A 70 12.93 -5.81 9.20
C TYR A 70 11.47 -5.33 9.23
N PHE A 71 10.78 -5.54 10.36
CA PHE A 71 9.43 -5.02 10.58
C PHE A 71 9.39 -3.51 10.39
N ASP A 72 10.29 -2.78 11.04
CA ASP A 72 10.35 -1.32 11.00
C ASP A 72 10.57 -0.82 9.56
N LYS A 73 11.45 -1.50 8.80
CA LYS A 73 11.69 -1.19 7.38
C LYS A 73 10.45 -1.44 6.51
N THR A 74 9.79 -2.58 6.66
CA THR A 74 8.58 -2.91 5.89
C THR A 74 7.41 -1.99 6.26
N PHE A 75 7.27 -1.65 7.54
CA PHE A 75 6.25 -0.71 8.00
C PHE A 75 6.50 0.69 7.44
N LYS A 76 7.74 1.18 7.51
CA LYS A 76 8.11 2.48 6.92
C LYS A 76 7.83 2.53 5.42
N LEU A 77 8.17 1.47 4.68
CA LEU A 77 7.84 1.34 3.26
C LEU A 77 6.32 1.46 3.02
N LEU A 78 5.52 0.75 3.82
CA LEU A 78 4.06 0.81 3.71
C LEU A 78 3.54 2.24 3.92
N VAL A 79 3.98 2.92 4.98
CA VAL A 79 3.55 4.28 5.32
C VAL A 79 3.99 5.26 4.24
N ASP A 80 5.29 5.36 3.97
CA ASP A 80 5.86 6.33 3.02
C ASP A 80 5.27 6.17 1.61
N SER A 81 5.00 4.94 1.16
CA SER A 81 4.37 4.71 -0.15
C SER A 81 2.87 4.98 -0.14
N SER A 82 2.17 4.67 0.94
CA SER A 82 0.72 4.93 1.04
C SER A 82 0.44 6.43 1.10
N ASP A 83 1.21 7.19 1.88
CA ASP A 83 1.07 8.64 1.99
C ASP A 83 1.25 9.31 0.62
N LYS A 84 2.27 8.91 -0.15
CA LYS A 84 2.48 9.42 -1.51
C LYS A 84 1.32 9.12 -2.46
N LEU A 85 0.74 7.92 -2.37
CA LEU A 85 -0.39 7.55 -3.22
C LEU A 85 -1.64 8.35 -2.86
N ILE A 86 -1.86 8.59 -1.56
CA ILE A 86 -2.97 9.41 -1.05
C ILE A 86 -2.79 10.88 -1.46
N GLU A 87 -1.58 11.43 -1.31
CA GLU A 87 -1.26 12.80 -1.74
C GLU A 87 -1.54 12.99 -3.23
N ARG A 88 -1.08 12.05 -4.08
CA ARG A 88 -1.36 12.08 -5.52
C ARG A 88 -2.85 11.98 -5.81
N LEU A 89 -3.56 11.11 -5.11
CA LEU A 89 -4.99 10.90 -5.29
C LEU A 89 -5.79 12.20 -5.06
N TYR A 90 -5.41 13.01 -4.06
CA TYR A 90 -6.06 14.30 -3.77
C TYR A 90 -5.51 15.50 -4.55
N GLN A 91 -4.30 15.41 -5.10
CA GLN A 91 -3.72 16.47 -5.94
C GLN A 91 -4.17 16.37 -7.39
N ASP A 92 -4.30 15.14 -7.90
CA ASP A 92 -4.59 14.87 -9.31
C ASP A 92 -6.09 14.89 -9.62
N ASN A 93 -6.97 14.77 -8.61
CA ASN A 93 -8.42 14.63 -8.80
C ASN A 93 -9.25 15.71 -8.12
#